data_AF-J0MZV9-F1
#
_entry.id   AF-J0MZV9-F1
#
_cell.length_a   1.000
_cell.length_b   1.000
_cell.length_c   1.000
_cell.angle_alpha   90.00
_cell.angle_beta   90.00
_cell.angle_gamma   90.00
#
_symmetry.space_group_name_H-M   'P 1'
#
loop_
_entity.id
_entity.type
_entity.pdbx_description
1 polymer ?
#
loop_
_entity_poly.entity_id
_entity_poly.type
_entity_poly.pdbx_seq_one_letter_code
_entity_poly.pdbx_strand_id
1 'polypeptide(L)'
;MVTSGPSVKERTSTPKEPKEKEDRFKLMFDFGDVKTNFMAIAEGSVLSERKGRLGQLMTPLVYRGNGFHASLVIMWALSFASQLKHYSDHEWNTMIENRNVDECWFETFDHMDNTDLRLFCDILGAYAQGQEETLNLTKLWAVMLPKNQKEAYFVAQLLCDGGINRYGLSCAGLGENLLKDIEVNLGLATHEEVDEYFDNLENESEAENLES
;
A
#
# COMPACT_ATOMS: atom_id res chain seq x y z
N MET A 1 -50.27 10.07 22.76
CA MET A 1 -49.04 10.85 22.52
C MET A 1 -47.96 9.83 22.13
N VAL A 2 -47.75 9.65 20.82
CA VAL A 2 -46.89 8.61 20.24
C VAL A 2 -45.61 9.31 19.77
N THR A 3 -44.49 9.03 20.42
CA THR A 3 -43.18 9.56 20.02
C THR A 3 -42.52 8.57 19.07
N SER A 4 -42.65 8.85 17.77
CA SER A 4 -41.89 8.22 16.70
C SER A 4 -40.41 8.55 16.85
N GLY A 5 -39.57 7.52 16.90
CA GLY A 5 -38.10 7.67 16.92
C GLY A 5 -37.55 8.25 15.60
N PRO A 6 -36.28 8.71 15.59
CA PRO A 6 -35.68 9.36 14.43
C PRO A 6 -35.63 8.43 13.21
N SER A 7 -35.93 8.99 12.04
CA SER A 7 -35.93 8.31 10.74
C SER A 7 -34.50 8.02 10.24
N VAL A 8 -34.33 6.92 9.52
CA VAL A 8 -33.08 6.35 8.96
C VAL A 8 -32.27 7.32 8.07
N LYS A 9 -32.77 8.51 7.77
CA LYS A 9 -32.06 9.55 7.01
C LYS A 9 -31.05 10.39 7.82
N GLU A 10 -30.96 10.22 9.14
CA GLU A 10 -29.97 10.94 9.98
C GLU A 10 -28.67 10.15 10.28
N ARG A 11 -28.47 8.97 9.65
CA ARG A 11 -27.26 8.13 9.87
C ARG A 11 -26.09 8.35 8.92
N THR A 12 -26.12 9.35 8.05
CA THR A 12 -25.03 9.63 7.08
C THR A 12 -24.51 11.06 7.16
N SER A 13 -24.35 11.60 8.36
CA SER A 13 -23.42 12.70 8.59
C SER A 13 -22.41 12.31 9.66
N THR A 14 -21.38 11.57 9.26
CA THR A 14 -20.12 11.57 9.98
C THR A 14 -19.70 13.03 10.17
N PRO A 15 -19.36 13.48 11.39
CA PRO A 15 -18.79 14.80 11.58
C PRO A 15 -17.55 14.90 10.70
N LYS A 16 -17.44 15.94 9.85
CA LYS A 16 -16.17 16.32 9.26
C LYS A 16 -15.25 16.74 10.40
N GLU A 17 -14.51 15.79 10.97
CA GLU A 17 -13.30 16.11 11.70
C GLU A 17 -12.40 16.93 10.77
N PRO A 18 -11.71 17.96 11.28
CA PRO A 18 -10.91 18.83 10.44
C PRO A 18 -9.81 17.98 9.79
N LYS A 19 -9.77 17.92 8.46
CA LYS A 19 -8.74 17.25 7.64
C LYS A 19 -7.29 17.50 8.13
N GLU A 20 -7.06 18.64 8.79
CA GLU A 20 -5.80 19.01 9.43
C GLU A 20 -5.32 18.05 10.54
N LYS A 21 -6.23 17.32 11.21
CA LYS A 21 -5.87 16.35 12.28
C LYS A 21 -5.57 14.94 11.76
N GLU A 22 -6.07 14.56 10.58
CA GLU A 22 -5.67 13.31 9.92
C GLU A 22 -4.33 13.47 9.21
N ASP A 23 -4.07 14.65 8.62
CA ASP A 23 -2.87 14.90 7.84
C ASP A 23 -1.57 14.89 8.68
N ARG A 24 -1.62 15.24 9.97
CA ARG A 24 -0.44 15.26 10.86
C ARG A 24 0.18 13.89 11.15
N PHE A 25 -0.53 12.80 10.86
CA PHE A 25 -0.06 11.43 11.12
C PHE A 25 0.34 10.71 9.83
N LYS A 26 0.03 11.27 8.65
CA LYS A 26 0.40 10.66 7.38
C LYS A 26 1.91 10.77 7.20
N LEU A 27 2.54 9.68 6.77
CA LEU A 27 3.87 9.75 6.17
C LEU A 27 3.75 10.73 4.98
N MET A 28 4.33 11.91 5.08
CA MET A 28 4.24 12.93 4.03
C MET A 28 5.56 12.96 3.26
N PHE A 29 5.65 12.20 2.16
CA PHE A 29 6.69 12.45 1.16
C PHE A 29 6.06 13.16 -0.05
N ASP A 30 6.89 13.94 -0.75
CA ASP A 30 6.56 14.51 -2.06
C ASP A 30 7.54 13.97 -3.10
N PHE A 31 7.03 13.60 -4.27
CA PHE A 31 7.84 13.15 -5.39
C PHE A 31 8.86 14.23 -5.78
N GLY A 32 8.45 15.51 -5.83
CA GLY A 32 9.34 16.64 -6.15
C GLY A 32 10.16 16.40 -7.42
N ASP A 33 11.44 16.77 -7.43
CA ASP A 33 12.36 16.34 -8.49
C ASP A 33 12.68 14.84 -8.32
N VAL A 34 12.16 14.00 -9.21
CA VAL A 34 12.45 12.57 -9.25
C VAL A 34 13.91 12.33 -9.68
N LYS A 35 14.66 11.62 -8.83
CA LYS A 35 16.11 11.40 -9.01
C LYS A 35 16.52 9.94 -9.21
N THR A 36 15.60 9.01 -9.01
CA THR A 36 15.84 7.56 -9.01
C THR A 36 14.81 6.88 -9.89
N ASN A 37 15.16 5.76 -10.53
CA ASN A 37 14.20 5.01 -11.34
C ASN A 37 13.07 4.47 -10.46
N PHE A 38 13.38 4.08 -9.22
CA PHE A 38 12.38 3.63 -8.25
C PHE A 38 11.29 4.69 -8.07
N MET A 39 11.66 5.91 -7.66
CA MET A 39 10.71 7.00 -7.48
C MET A 39 10.00 7.42 -8.77
N ALA A 40 10.62 7.26 -9.95
CA ALA A 40 9.97 7.56 -11.23
C ALA A 40 8.82 6.60 -11.52
N ILE A 41 9.04 5.30 -11.32
CA ILE A 41 8.00 4.28 -11.47
C ILE A 41 6.94 4.42 -10.38
N ALA A 42 7.34 4.69 -9.13
CA ALA A 42 6.43 4.98 -8.04
C ALA A 42 5.53 6.16 -8.39
N GLU A 43 6.10 7.31 -8.79
CA GLU A 43 5.34 8.49 -9.21
C GLU A 43 4.37 8.16 -10.34
N GLY A 44 4.86 7.51 -11.40
CA GLY A 44 4.03 7.11 -12.53
C GLY A 44 2.88 6.19 -12.14
N SER A 45 3.12 5.21 -11.26
CA SER A 45 2.11 4.28 -10.77
C SER A 45 1.03 4.96 -9.92
N VAL A 46 1.38 6.07 -9.26
CA VAL A 46 0.49 6.80 -8.36
C VAL A 46 -0.31 7.87 -9.12
N LEU A 47 0.35 8.64 -9.99
CA LEU A 47 -0.24 9.77 -10.69
C LEU A 47 -0.97 9.39 -11.98
N SER A 48 -0.76 8.18 -12.52
CA SER A 48 -1.52 7.70 -13.66
C SER A 48 -3.00 7.54 -13.34
N GLU A 49 -3.85 7.71 -14.36
CA GLU A 49 -5.25 7.30 -14.30
C GLU A 49 -5.35 5.85 -13.82
N ARG A 50 -6.36 5.52 -13.00
CA ARG A 50 -6.44 4.24 -12.28
C ARG A 50 -6.20 3.03 -13.20
N LYS A 51 -6.87 2.99 -14.36
CA LYS A 51 -6.71 1.96 -15.41
C LYS A 51 -5.30 1.83 -16.00
N GLY A 52 -4.49 2.89 -15.94
CA GLY A 52 -3.12 2.92 -16.46
C GLY A 52 -2.06 2.50 -15.43
N ARG A 53 -2.40 2.48 -14.13
CA ARG A 53 -1.44 2.22 -13.05
C ARG A 53 -0.80 0.84 -13.13
N LEU A 54 -1.59 -0.20 -13.39
CA LEU A 54 -1.04 -1.55 -13.56
C LEU A 54 -0.14 -1.64 -14.80
N GLY A 55 -0.51 -0.98 -15.90
CA GLY A 55 0.33 -0.93 -17.10
C GLY A 55 1.70 -0.29 -16.85
N GLN A 56 1.75 0.76 -16.03
CA GLN A 56 3.01 1.41 -15.61
C GLN A 56 3.89 0.45 -14.80
N LEU A 57 3.30 -0.35 -13.91
CA LEU A 57 4.04 -1.32 -13.10
C LEU A 57 4.46 -2.56 -13.90
N MET A 58 3.64 -3.01 -14.85
CA MET A 58 3.95 -4.21 -15.64
C MET A 58 5.08 -3.99 -16.65
N THR A 59 5.21 -2.77 -17.19
CA THR A 59 6.18 -2.48 -18.26
C THR A 59 7.64 -2.76 -17.82
N PRO A 60 8.13 -2.25 -16.67
CA PRO A 60 9.48 -2.55 -16.21
C PRO A 60 9.68 -4.03 -15.84
N LEU A 61 8.64 -4.74 -15.40
CA LEU A 61 8.72 -6.17 -15.07
C LEU A 61 8.95 -7.04 -16.30
N VAL A 62 8.15 -6.82 -17.35
CA VAL A 62 8.17 -7.64 -18.57
C VAL A 62 9.52 -7.51 -19.29
N TYR A 63 10.04 -6.29 -19.37
CA TYR A 63 11.30 -6.01 -20.08
C TYR A 63 12.52 -6.00 -19.18
N ARG A 64 12.37 -6.27 -17.87
CA ARG A 64 13.38 -6.08 -16.82
C ARG A 64 14.14 -4.75 -17.03
N GLY A 65 13.36 -3.70 -17.26
CA GLY A 65 13.87 -2.35 -17.55
C GLY A 65 14.27 -1.60 -16.29
N ASN A 66 14.76 -0.37 -16.47
CA ASN A 66 15.02 0.53 -15.34
C ASN A 66 13.76 0.68 -14.47
N GLY A 67 13.92 0.58 -13.15
CA GLY A 67 12.82 0.70 -12.18
C GLY A 67 12.00 -0.59 -11.97
N PHE A 68 12.47 -1.76 -12.45
CA PHE A 68 11.81 -3.03 -12.17
C PHE A 68 11.74 -3.35 -10.66
N HIS A 69 12.68 -2.86 -9.86
CA HIS A 69 12.65 -2.97 -8.39
C HIS A 69 11.40 -2.32 -7.80
N ALA A 70 11.07 -1.09 -8.22
CA ALA A 70 9.83 -0.43 -7.80
C ALA A 70 8.61 -1.24 -8.21
N SER A 71 8.60 -1.73 -9.45
CA SER A 71 7.46 -2.52 -9.93
C SER A 71 7.26 -3.79 -9.11
N LEU A 72 8.34 -4.53 -8.80
CA LEU A 72 8.27 -5.74 -7.99
C LEU A 72 7.84 -5.41 -6.56
N VAL A 73 8.48 -4.44 -5.90
CA VAL A 73 8.14 -4.07 -4.52
C VAL A 73 6.69 -3.62 -4.40
N ILE A 74 6.23 -2.74 -5.29
CA ILE A 74 4.86 -2.22 -5.28
C ILE A 74 3.89 -3.37 -5.53
N MET A 75 4.03 -4.12 -6.62
CA MET A 75 3.09 -5.19 -6.95
C MET A 75 3.07 -6.30 -5.89
N TRP A 76 4.22 -6.60 -5.27
CA TRP A 76 4.29 -7.55 -4.18
C TRP A 76 3.53 -7.04 -2.95
N ALA A 77 3.72 -5.77 -2.57
CA ALA A 77 2.93 -5.15 -1.50
C ALA A 77 1.42 -5.21 -1.80
N LEU A 78 1.01 -4.90 -3.03
CA LEU A 78 -0.40 -4.97 -3.45
C LEU A 78 -1.00 -6.36 -3.30
N SER A 79 -0.20 -7.41 -3.54
CA SER A 79 -0.66 -8.80 -3.39
C SER A 79 -1.01 -9.16 -1.93
N PHE A 80 -0.52 -8.37 -0.96
CA PHE A 80 -0.79 -8.52 0.47
C PHE A 80 -1.61 -7.37 1.07
N ALA A 81 -2.22 -6.51 0.26
CA ALA A 81 -2.78 -5.25 0.74
C ALA A 81 -3.75 -5.41 1.93
N SER A 82 -4.59 -6.44 1.97
CA SER A 82 -5.52 -6.66 3.10
C SER A 82 -4.86 -7.13 4.40
N GLN A 83 -3.62 -7.63 4.32
CA GLN A 83 -2.84 -8.12 5.46
C GLN A 83 -1.80 -7.11 5.97
N LEU A 84 -1.46 -6.08 5.19
CA LEU A 84 -0.49 -5.05 5.56
C LEU A 84 -1.13 -4.03 6.51
N LYS A 85 -1.19 -4.34 7.82
CA LYS A 85 -1.78 -3.44 8.83
C LYS A 85 -1.20 -3.59 10.25
N HIS A 86 0.05 -4.02 10.34
CA HIS A 86 0.68 -4.34 11.62
C HIS A 86 1.30 -3.11 12.31
N TYR A 87 1.83 -2.16 11.54
CA TYR A 87 2.32 -0.87 12.04
C TYR A 87 1.52 0.31 11.51
N SER A 88 1.27 1.25 12.40
CA SER A 88 0.71 2.58 12.09
C SER A 88 1.74 3.47 11.39
N ASP A 89 1.26 4.52 10.72
CA ASP A 89 2.12 5.56 10.13
C ASP A 89 3.12 6.13 11.15
N HIS A 90 2.70 6.31 12.41
CA HIS A 90 3.56 6.85 13.47
C HIS A 90 4.71 5.90 13.82
N GLU A 91 4.45 4.60 13.89
CA GLU A 91 5.47 3.58 14.18
C GLU A 91 6.49 3.50 13.05
N TRP A 92 6.02 3.49 11.80
CA TRP A 92 6.90 3.58 10.63
C TRP A 92 7.73 4.85 10.63
N ASN A 93 7.12 6.01 10.86
CA ASN A 93 7.82 7.29 10.93
C ASN A 93 8.90 7.27 12.03
N THR A 94 8.54 6.79 13.22
CA THR A 94 9.45 6.69 14.36
C THR A 94 10.64 5.78 14.03
N MET A 95 10.41 4.63 13.41
CA MET A 95 11.48 3.73 13.01
C MET A 95 12.37 4.36 11.93
N ILE A 96 11.78 5.01 10.92
CA ILE A 96 12.51 5.64 9.82
C ILE A 96 13.40 6.80 10.31
N GLU A 97 12.89 7.66 11.19
CA GLU A 97 13.64 8.83 11.69
C GLU A 97 14.75 8.44 12.69
N ASN A 98 14.59 7.33 13.42
CA ASN A 98 15.54 6.92 14.45
C ASN A 98 16.52 5.82 14.02
N ARG A 99 16.39 5.25 12.81
CA ARG A 99 17.30 4.18 12.34
C ARG A 99 18.70 4.72 12.05
N ASN A 100 19.71 3.86 12.19
CA ASN A 100 21.07 4.18 11.79
C ASN A 100 21.23 4.08 10.26
N VAL A 101 21.20 5.22 9.58
CA VAL A 101 21.32 5.30 8.11
C VAL A 101 22.65 4.72 7.61
N ASP A 102 23.72 4.76 8.41
CA ASP A 102 25.03 4.21 8.02
C ASP A 102 25.03 2.66 7.95
N GLU A 103 24.07 2.01 8.62
CA GLU A 103 23.91 0.54 8.60
C GLU A 103 22.97 0.05 7.48
N CYS A 104 22.28 0.95 6.78
CA CYS A 104 21.43 0.58 5.65
C CYS A 104 22.26 -0.02 4.52
N TRP A 105 21.78 -1.13 3.95
CA TRP A 105 22.53 -1.91 2.96
C TRP A 105 22.69 -1.19 1.61
N PHE A 106 21.80 -0.27 1.29
CA PHE A 106 21.78 0.41 0.00
C PHE A 106 21.32 1.87 0.08
N GLU A 107 21.81 2.67 -0.86
CA GLU A 107 21.42 4.07 -1.00
C GLU A 107 19.99 4.23 -1.52
N THR A 108 19.59 3.38 -2.45
CA THR A 108 18.28 3.36 -3.13
C THR A 108 17.91 1.92 -3.47
N PHE A 109 16.62 1.62 -3.54
CA PHE A 109 16.10 0.32 -4.00
C PHE A 109 16.58 -0.03 -5.42
N ASP A 110 16.95 0.96 -6.24
CA ASP A 110 17.53 0.72 -7.57
C ASP A 110 18.85 -0.08 -7.51
N HIS A 111 19.51 -0.13 -6.35
CA HIS A 111 20.79 -0.85 -6.15
C HIS A 111 20.62 -2.30 -5.67
N MET A 112 19.41 -2.76 -5.35
CA MET A 112 19.19 -4.14 -4.92
C MET A 112 19.58 -5.11 -6.05
N ASP A 113 20.30 -6.17 -5.72
CA ASP A 113 20.42 -7.29 -6.66
C ASP A 113 19.20 -8.22 -6.58
N ASN A 114 19.20 -9.35 -7.31
CA ASN A 114 18.08 -10.29 -7.26
C ASN A 114 17.94 -10.98 -5.88
N THR A 115 19.04 -11.12 -5.13
CA THR A 115 19.06 -11.70 -3.79
C THR A 115 18.46 -10.74 -2.79
N ASP A 116 18.88 -9.47 -2.83
CA ASP A 116 18.36 -8.40 -1.97
C ASP A 116 16.86 -8.20 -2.21
N LEU A 117 16.46 -8.14 -3.49
CA LEU A 117 15.07 -7.96 -3.87
C LEU A 117 14.20 -9.15 -3.45
N ARG A 118 14.70 -10.38 -3.59
CA ARG A 118 14.00 -11.57 -3.09
C ARG A 118 13.85 -11.52 -1.58
N LEU A 119 14.91 -11.20 -0.86
CA LEU A 119 14.87 -11.09 0.60
C LEU A 119 13.89 -9.99 1.04
N PHE A 120 13.82 -8.88 0.31
CA PHE A 120 12.82 -7.83 0.56
C PHE A 120 11.40 -8.38 0.43
N CYS A 121 11.11 -9.11 -0.64
CA CYS A 121 9.81 -9.75 -0.85
C CYS A 121 9.49 -10.79 0.23
N ASP A 122 10.47 -11.58 0.67
CA ASP A 122 10.31 -12.58 1.73
C ASP A 122 9.99 -11.90 3.08
N ILE A 123 10.70 -10.80 3.43
CA ILE A 123 10.44 -9.99 4.62
C ILE A 123 9.05 -9.36 4.56
N LEU A 124 8.65 -8.81 3.42
CA LEU A 124 7.32 -8.23 3.23
C LEU A 124 6.23 -9.29 3.41
N GLY A 125 6.40 -10.47 2.82
CA GLY A 125 5.47 -11.58 2.98
C GLY A 125 5.37 -12.07 4.43
N ALA A 126 6.49 -12.10 5.15
CA ALA A 126 6.51 -12.44 6.57
C ALA A 126 5.84 -11.37 7.44
N TYR A 127 6.04 -10.08 7.11
CA TYR A 127 5.33 -8.96 7.72
C TYR A 127 3.83 -9.09 7.49
N ALA A 128 3.38 -9.27 6.25
CA ALA A 128 1.96 -9.53 5.96
C ALA A 128 1.36 -10.69 6.79
N GLN A 129 2.14 -11.75 7.04
CA GLN A 129 1.72 -12.89 7.86
C GLN A 129 1.78 -12.68 9.39
N GLY A 130 2.11 -11.49 9.87
CA GLY A 130 2.17 -11.20 11.32
C GLY A 130 3.39 -11.80 12.02
N GLN A 131 4.51 -12.01 11.32
CA GLN A 131 5.73 -12.63 11.86
C GLN A 131 6.78 -11.63 12.39
N GLU A 132 6.39 -10.37 12.62
CA GLU A 132 7.27 -9.26 12.99
C GLU A 132 8.13 -9.57 14.20
N GLU A 133 7.52 -10.02 15.30
CA GLU A 133 8.23 -10.33 16.53
C GLU A 133 9.07 -11.60 16.39
N THR A 134 8.48 -12.65 15.80
CA THR A 134 9.09 -13.98 15.65
C THR A 134 10.38 -13.92 14.85
N LEU A 135 10.41 -13.11 13.78
CA LEU A 135 11.57 -12.96 12.90
C LEU A 135 12.36 -11.68 13.14
N ASN A 136 11.99 -10.89 14.16
CA ASN A 136 12.63 -9.62 14.48
C ASN A 136 12.69 -8.68 13.26
N LEU A 137 11.58 -8.56 12.54
CA LEU A 137 11.52 -7.84 11.27
C LEU A 137 11.82 -6.35 11.45
N THR A 138 11.53 -5.75 12.61
CA THR A 138 11.87 -4.34 12.90
C THR A 138 13.35 -4.04 12.66
N LYS A 139 14.26 -4.95 13.07
CA LYS A 139 15.69 -4.78 12.83
C LYS A 139 16.05 -4.94 11.36
N LEU A 140 15.38 -5.86 10.66
CA LEU A 140 15.58 -6.04 9.23
C LEU A 140 15.10 -4.81 8.46
N TRP A 141 13.92 -4.27 8.77
CA TRP A 141 13.42 -3.03 8.18
C TRP A 141 14.37 -1.85 8.37
N ALA A 142 15.01 -1.74 9.53
CA ALA A 142 15.97 -0.67 9.79
C ALA A 142 17.21 -0.69 8.88
N VAL A 143 17.61 -1.85 8.35
CA VAL A 143 18.76 -1.97 7.44
C VAL A 143 18.39 -2.18 5.97
N MET A 144 17.21 -2.76 5.72
CA MET A 144 16.65 -3.05 4.39
C MET A 144 15.86 -1.90 3.78
N LEU A 145 15.42 -0.90 4.55
CA LEU A 145 14.94 0.33 3.92
C LEU A 145 16.14 1.18 3.47
N PRO A 146 16.09 1.77 2.25
CA PRO A 146 17.22 2.49 1.68
C PRO A 146 17.58 3.72 2.50
N LYS A 147 18.81 4.20 2.35
CA LYS A 147 19.21 5.51 2.90
C LYS A 147 18.41 6.66 2.31
N ASN A 148 17.95 6.53 1.06
CA ASN A 148 17.01 7.46 0.45
C ASN A 148 15.69 7.47 1.24
N GLN A 149 15.55 8.50 2.07
CA GLN A 149 14.43 8.65 2.99
C GLN A 149 13.07 8.72 2.27
N LYS A 150 13.01 9.29 1.06
CA LYS A 150 11.77 9.37 0.28
C LYS A 150 11.29 8.00 -0.17
N GLU A 151 12.20 7.14 -0.62
CA GLU A 151 11.89 5.77 -1.01
C GLU A 151 11.44 4.94 0.20
N ALA A 152 12.15 5.09 1.33
CA ALA A 152 11.76 4.44 2.57
C ALA A 152 10.35 4.86 3.01
N TYR A 153 10.02 6.15 2.93
CA TYR A 153 8.68 6.66 3.23
C TYR A 153 7.61 6.17 2.25
N PHE A 154 7.92 6.12 0.95
CA PHE A 154 7.00 5.61 -0.04
C PHE A 154 6.64 4.15 0.24
N VAL A 155 7.63 3.30 0.48
CA VAL A 155 7.38 1.89 0.76
C VAL A 155 6.68 1.70 2.11
N ALA A 156 7.09 2.42 3.15
CA ALA A 156 6.40 2.34 4.44
C ALA A 156 4.90 2.66 4.30
N GLN A 157 4.53 3.66 3.50
CA GLN A 157 3.11 3.95 3.23
C GLN A 157 2.34 2.79 2.59
N LEU A 158 2.98 1.96 1.79
CA LEU A 158 2.34 0.76 1.23
C LEU A 158 2.11 -0.31 2.31
N LEU A 159 2.90 -0.31 3.38
CA LEU A 159 2.90 -1.31 4.46
C LEU A 159 2.09 -0.89 5.70
N CYS A 160 1.63 0.36 5.76
CA CYS A 160 0.83 0.90 6.86
C CYS A 160 -0.60 0.36 6.85
N ASP A 161 -1.29 0.51 7.98
CA ASP A 161 -2.67 0.10 8.31
C ASP A 161 -3.82 0.61 7.42
N GLY A 162 -3.57 0.96 6.17
CA GLY A 162 -4.58 1.38 5.21
C GLY A 162 -5.06 2.82 5.41
N GLY A 163 -4.38 3.60 6.25
CA GLY A 163 -4.57 5.05 6.32
C GLY A 163 -4.53 5.69 4.93
N ILE A 164 -5.48 6.58 4.64
CA ILE A 164 -5.52 7.31 3.36
C ILE A 164 -4.27 8.20 3.28
N ASN A 165 -3.21 7.73 2.64
CA ASN A 165 -2.06 8.58 2.37
C ASN A 165 -2.41 9.69 1.36
N ARG A 166 -1.54 10.69 1.22
CA ARG A 166 -1.72 11.86 0.34
C ARG A 166 -2.16 11.49 -1.09
N TYR A 167 -1.83 10.29 -1.54
CA TYR A 167 -2.02 9.82 -2.90
C TYR A 167 -3.11 8.75 -3.08
N GLY A 168 -3.86 8.41 -2.02
CA GLY A 168 -4.92 7.40 -2.08
C GLY A 168 -4.41 5.98 -2.35
N LEU A 169 -3.22 5.65 -1.84
CA LEU A 169 -2.63 4.30 -1.91
C LEU A 169 -3.18 3.39 -0.82
N SER A 170 -4.47 3.51 -0.52
CA SER A 170 -5.11 2.56 0.39
C SER A 170 -5.24 1.19 -0.27
N CYS A 171 -5.37 0.16 0.56
CA CYS A 171 -5.66 -1.21 0.11
C CYS A 171 -6.88 -1.26 -0.82
N ALA A 172 -7.92 -0.46 -0.53
CA ALA A 172 -9.08 -0.33 -1.40
C ALA A 172 -8.77 0.38 -2.73
N GLY A 173 -7.95 1.43 -2.72
CA GLY A 173 -7.62 2.23 -3.90
C GLY A 173 -6.66 1.54 -4.89
N LEU A 174 -5.80 0.65 -4.40
CA LEU A 174 -4.83 -0.12 -5.19
C LEU A 174 -5.19 -1.60 -5.37
N GLY A 175 -6.12 -2.14 -4.58
CA GLY A 175 -6.63 -3.50 -4.70
C GLY A 175 -7.96 -3.54 -5.45
N GLU A 176 -9.07 -3.63 -4.72
CA GLU A 176 -10.42 -3.80 -5.26
C GLU A 176 -10.80 -2.77 -6.34
N ASN A 177 -10.61 -1.48 -6.07
CA ASN A 177 -10.97 -0.44 -7.04
C ASN A 177 -10.05 -0.45 -8.27
N LEU A 178 -8.79 -0.88 -8.12
CA LEU A 178 -7.87 -1.02 -9.25
C LEU A 178 -8.29 -2.20 -10.13
N LEU A 179 -8.65 -3.33 -9.53
CA LEU A 179 -9.12 -4.52 -10.24
C LEU A 179 -10.45 -4.24 -10.96
N LYS A 180 -11.42 -3.62 -10.28
CA LYS A 180 -12.69 -3.15 -10.88
C LYS A 180 -12.47 -2.34 -12.15
N ASP A 181 -11.56 -1.37 -12.09
CA ASP A 181 -11.29 -0.54 -13.26
C ASP A 181 -10.58 -1.32 -14.37
N ILE A 182 -9.67 -2.24 -14.05
CA ILE A 182 -8.88 -2.97 -15.05
C ILE A 182 -9.73 -4.02 -15.79
N GLU A 183 -10.52 -4.81 -15.06
CA GLU A 183 -11.34 -5.86 -15.65
C GLU A 183 -12.36 -5.27 -16.62
N VAL A 184 -12.99 -4.16 -16.25
CA VAL A 184 -13.93 -3.44 -17.12
C VAL A 184 -13.22 -2.80 -18.32
N ASN A 185 -12.09 -2.11 -18.11
CA ASN A 185 -11.38 -1.44 -19.22
C ASN A 185 -10.75 -2.42 -20.22
N LEU A 186 -10.37 -3.62 -19.77
CA LEU A 186 -9.89 -4.68 -20.65
C LEU A 186 -11.03 -5.49 -21.29
N GLY A 187 -12.29 -5.20 -20.93
CA GLY A 187 -13.46 -5.95 -21.39
C GLY A 187 -13.47 -7.40 -20.90
N LEU A 188 -12.83 -7.67 -19.76
CA LEU A 188 -12.78 -8.99 -19.12
C LEU A 188 -14.01 -9.27 -18.27
N ALA A 189 -14.70 -8.23 -17.80
CA ALA A 189 -15.93 -8.30 -17.02
C ALA A 189 -16.77 -7.03 -17.20
N THR A 190 -18.07 -7.10 -16.89
CA THR A 190 -18.93 -5.91 -16.72
C THR A 190 -18.84 -5.36 -15.30
N HIS A 191 -19.26 -4.11 -15.10
CA HIS A 191 -19.30 -3.53 -13.75
C HIS A 191 -20.14 -4.40 -12.79
N GLU A 192 -21.26 -4.95 -13.25
CA GLU A 192 -22.11 -5.81 -12.44
C GLU A 192 -21.41 -7.12 -12.04
N GLU A 193 -20.67 -7.75 -12.96
CA GLU A 193 -19.94 -9.00 -12.69
C GLU A 193 -18.82 -8.79 -11.66
N VAL A 194 -18.12 -7.66 -11.71
CA VAL A 194 -17.05 -7.39 -10.75
C VAL A 194 -17.62 -7.04 -9.37
N ASP A 195 -18.67 -6.22 -9.30
CA ASP A 195 -19.30 -5.87 -8.02
C ASP A 195 -19.89 -7.13 -7.34
N GLU A 196 -20.55 -8.02 -8.09
CA GLU A 196 -21.07 -9.29 -7.55
C GLU A 196 -19.96 -10.20 -6.99
N TYR A 197 -18.78 -10.27 -7.65
CA TYR A 197 -17.66 -11.08 -7.18
C TYR A 197 -17.12 -10.60 -5.83
N PHE A 198 -16.90 -9.30 -5.66
CA PHE A 198 -16.39 -8.74 -4.41
C PHE A 198 -17.43 -8.80 -3.28
N ASP A 199 -18.71 -8.55 -3.58
CA ASP A 199 -19.79 -8.72 -2.60
C ASP A 199 -19.84 -10.16 -2.06
N ASN A 200 -19.63 -11.16 -2.91
CA ASN A 200 -19.57 -12.55 -2.48
C ASN A 200 -18.36 -12.85 -1.58
N LEU A 201 -17.18 -12.29 -1.87
CA LEU A 201 -15.98 -12.45 -1.04
C LEU A 201 -16.12 -11.85 0.36
N GLU A 202 -16.75 -10.67 0.48
CA GLU A 202 -17.02 -10.06 1.78
C GLU A 202 -17.96 -10.92 2.62
N ASN A 203 -19.04 -11.43 2.01
CA ASN A 203 -20.00 -12.31 2.67
C ASN A 203 -19.38 -13.64 3.13
N GLU A 204 -18.46 -14.23 2.35
CA GLU A 204 -17.74 -15.45 2.75
C GLU A 204 -16.79 -15.17 3.93
N SER A 205 -16.10 -14.02 3.93
CA SER A 205 -15.19 -13.64 5.02
C SER A 205 -15.89 -13.34 6.36
N GLU A 206 -17.12 -12.82 6.31
CA GLU A 206 -17.94 -12.61 7.51
C GLU A 206 -18.48 -13.92 8.09
N ALA A 207 -18.78 -14.90 7.24
CA ALA A 207 -19.25 -16.21 7.68
C ALA A 207 -18.16 -17.00 8.44
N GLU A 208 -16.89 -16.92 8.00
CA GLU A 208 -15.77 -17.59 8.68
C GLU A 208 -15.44 -16.97 10.05
N ASN A 209 -15.68 -15.67 10.25
CA ASN A 209 -15.44 -14.99 11.54
C ASN A 209 -16.53 -15.24 12.60
N LEU A 210 -17.69 -15.78 12.22
CA LEU A 210 -18.80 -16.09 13.14
C LEU A 210 -18.75 -17.54 13.66
N GLU A 211 -17.93 -18.41 13.06
CA GLU A 211 -17.77 -19.81 13.44
C GLU A 211 -16.55 -20.08 14.35
N SER A 212 -15.76 -19.04 14.71
CA SER A 212 -14.58 -19.13 15.60
C SER A 212 -14.82 -18.65 17.03
#